data_AF-A0A971QA20-F1
#
_entry.id   AF-A0A971QA20-F1
#
_cell.length_a   1.000
_cell.length_b   1.000
_cell.length_c   1.000
_cell.angle_alpha   90.00
_cell.angle_beta   90.00
_cell.angle_gamma   90.00
#
_symmetry.space_group_name_H-M   'P 1'
#
loop_
_entity.id
_entity.type
_entity.pdbx_description
1 polymer ?
#
loop_
_entity_poly.entity_id
_entity_poly.type
_entity_poly.pdbx_seq_one_letter_code
_entity_poly.pdbx_strand_id
1 'polypeptide(L)'
;MTFNEVRVAKRRGWYLRAVVAGATAIGIAGTVVATEPNWETMPYTSHAAYQAIDANGNGTFPVSAPVRMRGVVLNRPQDMLLAEPDATAFMGGQWQVFFQTVDDGDFGGTAMWMGQNIGKTPMGLGHPQGSYTPRAWLTELDRLDFGDSVGHRLRPGDLVEVRARAPGFFHAGKTNVNEQHVNIPEADFEVVVLDPNYGLPAPAVLTLSDVKDENDLFIFDATRQTGCERYQATLVTLTGVSFVDTSNWGPNAMLAVQDGAGRTFPVNLGLGRGFSAYPAPTGTFDITGILNQEDGNQDDGFKDSYRLWVMDYDGVDFFVPAGPNVTHMAGVCAHGAAGEFAVDLSRSAGLDGRVGGPQRLDVSFDQAVAGSGTGGAVTVADVAVTPGSVTAVAVAGTELSITVEGIGDSGIVAAAFPGIVSVDQGAAVGRSQFFTVLAGDATGDKAVNIFDLVQVRNQLNQPVTAANFRADVNADGAINIFDLVAVRNRLNSAVE
;
A
#
# COMPACT_ATOMS: atom_id res chain seq x y z
N MET A 1 46.47 -28.17 39.78
CA MET A 1 47.46 -27.07 39.93
C MET A 1 48.79 -27.57 39.41
N THR A 2 49.13 -27.23 38.16
CA THR A 2 50.49 -27.05 37.64
C THR A 2 50.38 -26.66 36.17
N PHE A 3 50.78 -25.42 35.87
CA PHE A 3 51.13 -24.94 34.54
C PHE A 3 52.49 -25.53 34.14
N ASN A 4 52.67 -25.90 32.87
CA ASN A 4 53.81 -25.39 32.10
C ASN A 4 53.65 -25.61 30.58
N GLU A 5 54.07 -24.58 29.87
CA GLU A 5 53.91 -24.29 28.45
C GLU A 5 54.76 -25.18 27.53
N VAL A 6 54.25 -25.43 26.32
CA VAL A 6 55.11 -25.75 25.16
C VAL A 6 54.66 -24.92 23.96
N ARG A 7 55.64 -24.19 23.43
CA ARG A 7 55.61 -23.30 22.27
C ARG A 7 55.15 -24.02 20.99
N VAL A 8 54.23 -23.40 20.25
CA VAL A 8 53.90 -23.80 18.87
C VAL A 8 54.73 -22.99 17.87
N ALA A 9 55.46 -23.72 17.02
CA ALA A 9 56.27 -23.20 15.94
C ALA A 9 55.42 -22.86 14.71
N LYS A 10 55.67 -21.70 14.10
CA LYS A 10 55.16 -21.30 12.79
C LYS A 10 55.76 -22.19 11.68
N ARG A 11 54.91 -22.74 10.81
CA ARG A 11 55.29 -23.05 9.41
C ARG A 11 54.19 -22.61 8.44
N ARG A 12 54.57 -21.75 7.49
CA ARG A 12 53.79 -21.40 6.30
C ARG A 12 53.85 -22.54 5.29
N GLY A 13 52.71 -22.91 4.69
CA GLY A 13 52.66 -22.88 3.22
C GLY A 13 51.57 -23.64 2.44
N TRP A 14 50.83 -22.87 1.62
CA TRP A 14 50.37 -23.08 0.21
C TRP A 14 49.59 -24.40 -0.12
N TYR A 15 48.41 -24.47 -0.76
CA TYR A 15 47.72 -23.63 -1.74
C TYR A 15 46.23 -24.05 -1.86
N LEU A 16 45.33 -23.07 -2.06
CA LEU A 16 43.96 -23.26 -2.56
C LEU A 16 43.98 -23.77 -4.02
N ARG A 17 43.07 -24.69 -4.35
CA ARG A 17 42.54 -24.86 -5.71
C ARG A 17 41.01 -24.86 -5.62
N ALA A 18 40.42 -23.66 -5.66
CA ALA A 18 39.01 -23.50 -6.00
C ALA A 18 38.93 -23.27 -7.52
N VAL A 19 38.16 -24.12 -8.19
CA VAL A 19 37.82 -23.96 -9.61
C VAL A 19 36.84 -22.80 -9.70
N VAL A 20 37.34 -21.65 -10.14
CA VAL A 20 36.51 -20.48 -10.50
C VAL A 20 35.86 -20.79 -11.84
N ALA A 21 34.58 -21.11 -11.84
CA ALA A 21 33.76 -21.08 -13.03
C ALA A 21 33.15 -19.67 -13.16
N GLY A 22 33.82 -18.82 -13.96
CA GLY A 22 33.22 -17.76 -14.76
C GLY A 22 32.32 -16.73 -14.06
N ALA A 23 32.86 -15.93 -13.13
CA ALA A 23 32.33 -14.59 -12.90
C ALA A 23 32.81 -13.69 -14.04
N THR A 24 31.94 -13.42 -15.01
CA THR A 24 32.20 -12.36 -15.99
C THR A 24 32.21 -11.05 -15.22
N ALA A 25 33.42 -10.50 -15.03
CA ALA A 25 33.58 -9.13 -14.57
C ALA A 25 32.84 -8.22 -15.57
N ILE A 26 31.75 -7.59 -15.13
CA ILE A 26 31.18 -6.47 -15.85
C ILE A 26 32.20 -5.34 -15.70
N GLY A 27 33.04 -5.19 -16.73
CA GLY A 27 33.76 -3.95 -16.92
C GLY A 27 32.73 -2.83 -16.99
N ILE A 28 32.94 -1.78 -16.20
CA ILE A 28 32.24 -0.51 -16.36
C ILE A 28 32.69 0.07 -17.71
N ALA A 29 32.06 -0.40 -18.78
CA ALA A 29 32.04 0.29 -20.05
C ALA A 29 31.25 1.59 -19.83
N GLY A 30 31.75 2.68 -20.40
CA GLY A 30 31.33 4.05 -20.10
C GLY A 30 29.82 4.25 -20.00
N THR A 31 29.45 5.17 -19.12
CA THR A 31 28.10 5.70 -18.89
C THR A 31 27.44 6.13 -20.20
N VAL A 32 26.87 5.18 -20.92
CA VAL A 32 25.64 5.42 -21.65
C VAL A 32 24.61 5.47 -20.53
N VAL A 33 24.16 6.67 -20.19
CA VAL A 33 22.91 6.82 -19.43
C VAL A 33 21.91 6.00 -20.23
N ALA A 34 21.47 4.85 -19.70
CA ALA A 34 20.40 4.10 -20.33
C ALA A 34 19.27 5.11 -20.50
N THR A 35 18.93 5.42 -21.74
CA THR A 35 17.82 6.34 -22.01
C THR A 35 16.61 5.76 -21.30
N GLU A 36 15.97 6.57 -20.45
CA GLU A 36 14.75 6.20 -19.74
C GLU A 36 13.82 5.41 -20.68
N PRO A 37 13.38 4.20 -20.28
CA PRO A 37 12.47 3.43 -21.10
C PRO A 37 11.24 4.25 -21.42
N ASN A 38 10.74 4.13 -22.65
CA ASN A 38 9.43 4.70 -22.97
C ASN A 38 8.36 3.80 -22.34
N TRP A 39 8.05 4.07 -21.06
CA TRP A 39 7.13 3.29 -20.25
C TRP A 39 5.76 3.14 -20.88
N GLU A 40 5.25 4.17 -21.56
CA GLU A 40 3.93 4.13 -22.22
C GLU A 40 3.85 3.03 -23.28
N THR A 41 4.91 2.88 -24.08
CA THR A 41 4.96 1.91 -25.20
C THR A 41 5.58 0.56 -24.83
N MET A 42 6.23 0.47 -23.67
CA MET A 42 6.86 -0.75 -23.22
C MET A 42 5.80 -1.81 -22.87
N PRO A 43 5.91 -3.04 -23.40
CA PRO A 43 4.95 -4.10 -23.09
C PRO A 43 5.07 -4.54 -21.64
N TYR A 44 3.95 -4.97 -21.06
CA TYR A 44 3.95 -5.59 -19.75
C TYR A 44 4.71 -6.92 -19.78
N THR A 45 5.59 -7.09 -18.79
CA THR A 45 6.24 -8.36 -18.46
C THR A 45 5.27 -9.16 -17.59
N SER A 46 4.92 -10.37 -18.02
CA SER A 46 4.03 -11.23 -17.23
C SER A 46 4.72 -11.72 -15.96
N HIS A 47 3.93 -11.92 -14.90
CA HIS A 47 4.41 -12.49 -13.66
C HIS A 47 4.96 -13.90 -13.86
N ALA A 48 4.27 -14.73 -14.65
CA ALA A 48 4.73 -16.08 -14.95
C ALA A 48 6.12 -16.11 -15.62
N ALA A 49 6.40 -15.18 -16.55
CA ALA A 49 7.71 -15.10 -17.20
C ALA A 49 8.79 -14.61 -16.21
N TYR A 50 8.47 -13.57 -15.43
CA TYR A 50 9.39 -12.98 -14.46
C TYR A 50 9.77 -13.96 -13.33
N GLN A 51 8.86 -14.85 -12.96
CA GLN A 51 9.03 -15.87 -11.94
C GLN A 51 9.51 -17.23 -12.49
N ALA A 52 9.90 -17.31 -13.77
CA ALA A 52 10.29 -18.57 -14.38
C ALA A 52 11.58 -19.14 -13.75
N ILE A 53 11.55 -20.44 -13.45
CA ILE A 53 12.68 -21.19 -12.86
C ILE A 53 13.05 -22.41 -13.72
N ASP A 54 14.26 -22.92 -13.53
CA ASP A 54 14.71 -24.18 -14.11
C ASP A 54 14.38 -25.40 -13.22
N ALA A 55 14.72 -26.61 -13.68
CA ALA A 55 14.50 -27.85 -12.93
C ALA A 55 15.27 -27.92 -11.58
N ASN A 56 16.27 -27.05 -11.40
CA ASN A 56 17.03 -26.91 -10.17
C ASN A 56 16.48 -25.80 -9.28
N GLY A 57 15.37 -25.15 -9.65
CA GLY A 57 14.76 -24.05 -8.90
C GLY A 57 15.46 -22.70 -9.07
N ASN A 58 16.42 -22.58 -9.99
CA ASN A 58 17.09 -21.29 -10.23
C ASN A 58 16.26 -20.41 -11.15
N GLY A 59 16.20 -19.11 -10.85
CA GLY A 59 15.58 -18.11 -11.72
C GLY A 59 16.20 -18.07 -13.11
N THR A 60 15.34 -18.05 -14.14
CA THR A 60 15.74 -18.04 -15.55
C THR A 60 15.44 -16.72 -16.25
N PHE A 61 14.63 -15.85 -15.63
CA PHE A 61 14.31 -14.55 -16.20
C PHE A 61 15.57 -13.65 -16.26
N PRO A 62 15.88 -13.02 -17.40
CA PRO A 62 17.05 -12.16 -17.53
C PRO A 62 16.83 -10.83 -16.81
N VAL A 63 17.44 -10.67 -15.64
CA VAL A 63 17.32 -9.45 -14.79
C VAL A 63 18.22 -8.28 -15.24
N SER A 64 18.51 -8.17 -16.54
CA SER A 64 19.41 -7.15 -17.10
C SER A 64 18.71 -6.05 -17.90
N ALA A 65 17.41 -6.19 -18.14
CA ALA A 65 16.61 -5.23 -18.90
C ALA A 65 15.47 -4.68 -18.01
N PRO A 66 15.03 -3.44 -18.23
CA PRO A 66 13.89 -2.89 -17.51
C PRO A 66 12.66 -3.80 -17.61
N VAL A 67 11.79 -3.76 -16.60
CA VAL A 67 10.48 -4.41 -16.63
C VAL A 67 9.38 -3.41 -16.29
N ARG A 68 8.22 -3.63 -16.92
CA ARG A 68 6.95 -2.97 -16.60
C ARG A 68 5.97 -4.08 -16.25
N MET A 69 5.44 -4.13 -15.04
CA MET A 69 4.53 -5.19 -14.59
C MET A 69 3.22 -4.58 -14.09
N ARG A 70 2.13 -5.35 -14.10
CA ARG A 70 0.82 -4.89 -13.64
C ARG A 70 0.18 -5.93 -12.73
N GLY A 71 -0.38 -5.47 -11.62
CA GLY A 71 -1.09 -6.34 -10.71
C GLY A 71 -1.73 -5.60 -9.55
N VAL A 72 -2.50 -6.33 -8.75
CA VAL A 72 -3.17 -5.83 -7.55
C VAL A 72 -2.29 -6.05 -6.33
N VAL A 73 -2.13 -5.00 -5.52
CA VAL A 73 -1.41 -5.05 -4.23
C VAL A 73 -2.12 -5.96 -3.25
N LEU A 74 -1.36 -6.83 -2.56
CA LEU A 74 -1.88 -7.85 -1.65
C LEU A 74 -1.58 -7.56 -0.17
N ASN A 75 -0.71 -6.63 0.17
CA ASN A 75 -0.44 -6.27 1.56
C ASN A 75 -0.03 -4.81 1.71
N ARG A 76 -0.17 -4.29 2.93
CA ARG A 76 0.51 -3.07 3.33
C ARG A 76 1.92 -3.44 3.80
N PRO A 77 2.93 -2.63 3.47
CA PRO A 77 4.31 -2.91 3.90
C PRO A 77 4.44 -2.87 5.43
N GLN A 78 3.75 -1.94 6.09
CA GLN A 78 3.75 -1.80 7.56
C GLN A 78 3.05 -2.95 8.30
N ASP A 79 2.20 -3.72 7.64
CA ASP A 79 1.57 -4.91 8.21
C ASP A 79 2.44 -6.16 8.05
N MET A 80 3.52 -6.07 7.26
CA MET A 80 4.37 -7.22 6.96
C MET A 80 5.71 -7.13 7.65
N LEU A 81 6.42 -6.00 7.48
CA LEU A 81 7.79 -5.81 7.99
C LEU A 81 7.93 -4.51 8.78
N LEU A 82 8.93 -4.50 9.67
CA LEU A 82 9.30 -3.31 10.44
C LEU A 82 10.04 -2.33 9.53
N ALA A 83 9.35 -1.25 9.14
CA ALA A 83 9.87 -0.21 8.27
C ALA A 83 10.67 0.88 9.01
N GLU A 84 10.61 0.93 10.34
CA GLU A 84 11.30 1.97 11.11
C GLU A 84 12.82 1.96 10.88
N PRO A 85 13.46 3.14 10.75
CA PRO A 85 14.92 3.20 10.66
C PRO A 85 15.58 2.44 11.82
N ASP A 86 16.58 1.65 11.47
CA ASP A 86 17.38 0.82 12.38
C ASP A 86 16.58 -0.25 13.15
N ALA A 87 15.38 -0.61 12.68
CA ALA A 87 14.51 -1.61 13.30
C ALA A 87 15.20 -2.97 13.53
N THR A 88 16.12 -3.36 12.64
CA THR A 88 16.91 -4.58 12.78
C THR A 88 18.41 -4.29 12.75
N ALA A 89 19.18 -5.04 13.53
CA ALA A 89 20.64 -4.83 13.63
C ALA A 89 21.38 -4.99 12.29
N PHE A 90 20.93 -5.94 11.47
CA PHE A 90 21.53 -6.17 10.15
C PHE A 90 20.91 -5.24 9.11
N MET A 91 19.66 -5.44 8.72
CA MET A 91 19.07 -4.73 7.58
C MET A 91 18.55 -3.32 7.90
N GLY A 92 18.41 -2.95 9.18
CA GLY A 92 17.66 -1.74 9.55
C GLY A 92 16.17 -1.92 9.29
N GLY A 93 15.52 -0.85 8.87
CA GLY A 93 14.13 -0.88 8.37
C GLY A 93 14.03 -1.69 7.08
N GLN A 94 12.89 -2.37 6.91
CA GLN A 94 12.57 -3.15 5.72
C GLN A 94 11.15 -2.84 5.25
N TRP A 95 10.95 -2.90 3.94
CA TRP A 95 9.69 -2.64 3.29
C TRP A 95 9.45 -3.72 2.24
N GLN A 96 8.25 -4.29 2.21
CA GLN A 96 7.90 -5.33 1.25
C GLN A 96 6.42 -5.30 0.89
N VAL A 97 6.14 -5.38 -0.40
CA VAL A 97 4.79 -5.46 -0.94
C VAL A 97 4.72 -6.53 -2.00
N PHE A 98 3.69 -7.38 -1.93
CA PHE A 98 3.34 -8.32 -2.99
C PHE A 98 2.26 -7.72 -3.87
N PHE A 99 2.35 -8.00 -5.17
CA PHE A 99 1.30 -7.70 -6.13
C PHE A 99 1.09 -8.89 -7.07
N GLN A 100 -0.18 -9.17 -7.37
CA GLN A 100 -0.61 -10.33 -8.14
C GLN A 100 -1.23 -9.90 -9.46
N THR A 101 -0.92 -10.62 -10.53
CA THR A 101 -1.38 -10.30 -11.88
C THR A 101 -2.91 -10.25 -11.98
N VAL A 102 -3.41 -9.36 -12.83
CA VAL A 102 -4.82 -9.30 -13.28
C VAL A 102 -4.97 -9.58 -14.77
N ASP A 103 -3.86 -9.89 -15.44
CA ASP A 103 -3.84 -10.02 -16.89
C ASP A 103 -4.36 -11.40 -17.33
N ASP A 104 -5.28 -11.41 -18.30
CA ASP A 104 -5.83 -12.64 -18.86
C ASP A 104 -4.72 -13.56 -19.40
N GLY A 105 -4.69 -14.79 -18.90
CA GLY A 105 -3.70 -15.80 -19.30
C GLY A 105 -2.37 -15.74 -18.55
N ASP A 106 -2.21 -14.82 -17.60
CA ASP A 106 -1.11 -14.80 -16.64
C ASP A 106 -1.56 -15.38 -15.28
N PHE A 107 -0.60 -15.84 -14.48
CA PHE A 107 -0.85 -16.27 -13.10
C PHE A 107 0.40 -16.06 -12.25
N GLY A 108 0.19 -15.72 -10.98
CA GLY A 108 1.25 -15.52 -10.01
C GLY A 108 1.34 -14.09 -9.53
N GLY A 109 2.28 -13.86 -8.60
CA GLY A 109 2.61 -12.52 -8.14
C GLY A 109 4.11 -12.32 -7.99
N THR A 110 4.48 -11.10 -7.65
CA THR A 110 5.86 -10.66 -7.48
C THR A 110 5.98 -9.86 -6.20
N ALA A 111 7.10 -10.01 -5.50
CA ALA A 111 7.43 -9.13 -4.38
C ALA A 111 8.24 -7.93 -4.88
N MET A 112 7.92 -6.76 -4.35
CA MET A 112 8.80 -5.61 -4.30
C MET A 112 9.41 -5.56 -2.91
N TRP A 113 10.71 -5.38 -2.80
CA TRP A 113 11.41 -5.40 -1.51
C TRP A 113 12.50 -4.34 -1.42
N MET A 114 12.61 -3.73 -0.25
CA MET A 114 13.62 -2.73 0.09
C MET A 114 14.17 -2.96 1.50
N GLY A 115 15.45 -2.64 1.68
CA GLY A 115 16.13 -2.69 2.98
C GLY A 115 17.04 -1.49 3.20
N GLN A 116 16.92 -0.85 4.36
CA GLN A 116 17.65 0.38 4.69
C GLN A 116 19.17 0.19 4.59
N ASN A 117 19.70 -0.91 5.12
CA ASN A 117 21.14 -1.16 5.20
C ASN A 117 21.62 -2.16 4.14
N ILE A 118 21.07 -2.09 2.92
CA ILE A 118 21.36 -3.08 1.88
C ILE A 118 22.84 -3.20 1.51
N GLY A 119 23.59 -2.12 1.66
CA GLY A 119 25.05 -2.07 1.53
C GLY A 119 25.83 -2.99 2.47
N LYS A 120 25.20 -3.55 3.52
CA LYS A 120 25.84 -4.58 4.38
C LYS A 120 25.83 -5.97 3.74
N THR A 121 25.01 -6.20 2.71
CA THR A 121 25.00 -7.49 2.01
C THR A 121 26.28 -7.66 1.18
N PRO A 122 26.73 -8.90 0.91
CA PRO A 122 27.93 -9.14 0.09
C PRO A 122 27.85 -8.56 -1.33
N MET A 123 26.64 -8.31 -1.84
CA MET A 123 26.40 -7.74 -3.17
C MET A 123 26.20 -6.22 -3.16
N GLY A 124 26.08 -5.60 -1.98
CA GLY A 124 25.91 -4.15 -1.86
C GLY A 124 27.21 -3.36 -2.05
N LEU A 125 27.10 -2.04 -2.16
CA LEU A 125 28.26 -1.13 -2.33
C LEU A 125 29.10 -0.91 -1.06
N GLY A 126 28.88 -1.70 -0.02
CA GLY A 126 29.51 -1.56 1.30
C GLY A 126 28.78 -0.57 2.20
N HIS A 127 28.73 -0.86 3.50
CA HIS A 127 28.15 0.04 4.50
C HIS A 127 29.22 1.01 5.04
N PRO A 128 28.93 2.33 5.15
CA PRO A 128 27.63 2.99 4.99
C PRO A 128 27.29 3.47 3.57
N GLN A 129 28.20 3.35 2.60
CA GLN A 129 28.07 3.96 1.27
C GLN A 129 26.82 3.51 0.50
N GLY A 130 26.52 2.21 0.48
CA GLY A 130 25.34 1.62 -0.17
C GLY A 130 24.13 1.47 0.76
N SER A 131 24.02 2.27 1.82
CA SER A 131 22.92 2.20 2.78
C SER A 131 22.21 3.55 2.87
N TYR A 132 20.91 3.53 3.13
CA TYR A 132 20.15 4.75 3.39
C TYR A 132 20.45 5.28 4.78
N THR A 133 20.71 6.58 4.88
CA THR A 133 20.57 7.28 6.16
C THR A 133 19.10 7.21 6.61
N PRO A 134 18.77 7.32 7.91
CA PRO A 134 17.39 7.31 8.38
C PRO A 134 16.47 8.28 7.64
N ARG A 135 16.94 9.51 7.36
CA ARG A 135 16.17 10.50 6.60
C ARG A 135 15.96 10.07 5.15
N ALA A 136 17.00 9.59 4.48
CA ALA A 136 16.89 9.13 3.09
C ALA A 136 15.96 7.92 2.97
N TRP A 137 16.02 7.00 3.95
CA TRP A 137 15.14 5.83 4.02
C TRP A 137 13.67 6.24 4.10
N LEU A 138 13.32 7.15 5.01
CA LEU A 138 11.95 7.63 5.13
C LEU A 138 11.47 8.35 3.85
N THR A 139 12.33 9.15 3.22
CA THR A 139 12.03 9.77 1.92
C THR A 139 11.80 8.72 0.83
N GLU A 140 12.57 7.63 0.84
CA GLU A 140 12.41 6.52 -0.10
C GLU A 140 11.09 5.77 0.12
N LEU A 141 10.75 5.52 1.39
CA LEU A 141 9.47 4.91 1.74
C LEU A 141 8.29 5.80 1.34
N ASP A 142 8.36 7.12 1.55
CA ASP A 142 7.32 8.04 1.09
C ASP A 142 7.17 7.97 -0.44
N ARG A 143 8.28 7.89 -1.19
CA ARG A 143 8.24 7.75 -2.65
C ARG A 143 7.51 6.46 -3.09
N LEU A 144 7.73 5.35 -2.40
CA LEU A 144 7.11 4.06 -2.72
C LEU A 144 5.67 3.93 -2.22
N ASP A 145 5.40 4.46 -1.03
CA ASP A 145 4.08 4.40 -0.39
C ASP A 145 3.10 5.36 -1.06
N PHE A 146 3.55 6.49 -1.63
CA PHE A 146 2.64 7.46 -2.26
C PHE A 146 2.79 7.53 -3.79
N GLY A 147 3.91 7.06 -4.35
CA GLY A 147 4.18 7.14 -5.78
C GLY A 147 4.07 8.58 -6.32
N ASP A 148 3.37 8.73 -7.45
CA ASP A 148 2.99 10.02 -8.04
C ASP A 148 1.62 10.54 -7.55
N SER A 149 0.96 9.79 -6.66
CA SER A 149 -0.42 10.03 -6.27
C SER A 149 -0.49 10.95 -5.05
N VAL A 150 -1.13 12.11 -5.22
CA VAL A 150 -1.26 13.08 -4.12
C VAL A 150 -2.18 12.55 -3.02
N GLY A 151 -1.57 12.16 -1.90
CA GLY A 151 -2.26 11.76 -0.67
C GLY A 151 -3.00 10.41 -0.74
N HIS A 152 -2.66 9.55 -1.71
CA HIS A 152 -3.09 8.15 -1.72
C HIS A 152 -1.93 7.27 -1.31
N ARG A 153 -2.03 6.66 -0.12
CA ARG A 153 -1.05 5.67 0.32
C ARG A 153 -1.39 4.30 -0.28
N LEU A 154 -0.41 3.64 -0.86
CA LEU A 154 -0.46 2.29 -1.41
C LEU A 154 -1.11 1.33 -0.42
N ARG A 155 -2.12 0.59 -0.88
CA ARG A 155 -2.86 -0.36 -0.03
C ARG A 155 -3.34 -1.60 -0.78
N PRO A 156 -3.67 -2.68 -0.04
CA PRO A 156 -4.29 -3.87 -0.60
C PRO A 156 -5.53 -3.55 -1.43
N GLY A 157 -5.60 -4.17 -2.60
CA GLY A 157 -6.68 -3.94 -3.57
C GLY A 157 -6.44 -2.78 -4.53
N ASP A 158 -5.33 -2.04 -4.44
CA ASP A 158 -4.96 -1.08 -5.49
C ASP A 158 -4.41 -1.82 -6.72
N LEU A 159 -4.88 -1.46 -7.91
CA LEU A 159 -4.26 -1.89 -9.17
C LEU A 159 -3.09 -0.98 -9.48
N VAL A 160 -1.91 -1.56 -9.62
CA VAL A 160 -0.67 -0.82 -9.85
C VAL A 160 0.07 -1.28 -11.10
N GLU A 161 0.84 -0.36 -11.64
CA GLU A 161 1.91 -0.60 -12.59
C GLU A 161 3.25 -0.41 -11.87
N VAL A 162 4.13 -1.41 -11.95
CA VAL A 162 5.48 -1.36 -11.40
C VAL A 162 6.47 -1.19 -12.54
N ARG A 163 7.27 -0.12 -12.49
CA ARG A 163 8.30 0.19 -13.48
C ARG A 163 9.67 0.06 -12.83
N ALA A 164 10.44 -0.93 -13.20
CA ALA A 164 11.77 -1.15 -12.64
C ALA A 164 12.81 -1.01 -13.75
N ARG A 165 13.66 0.02 -13.65
CA ARG A 165 14.82 0.23 -14.55
C ARG A 165 15.81 -0.92 -14.45
N ALA A 166 16.06 -1.33 -13.21
CA ALA A 166 16.80 -2.51 -12.85
C ALA A 166 15.80 -3.50 -12.24
N PRO A 167 15.48 -4.62 -12.90
CA PRO A 167 14.33 -5.45 -12.53
C PRO A 167 14.61 -6.36 -11.31
N GLY A 168 15.54 -5.99 -10.43
CA GLY A 168 15.90 -6.72 -9.22
C GLY A 168 16.72 -7.99 -9.41
N PHE A 169 16.53 -8.98 -8.53
CA PHE A 169 17.33 -10.22 -8.47
C PHE A 169 16.48 -11.45 -8.12
N PHE A 170 16.94 -12.62 -8.59
CA PHE A 170 16.55 -13.90 -8.04
C PHE A 170 17.23 -14.10 -6.67
N HIS A 171 16.43 -14.29 -5.63
CA HIS A 171 16.90 -14.55 -4.29
C HIS A 171 15.91 -15.46 -3.56
N ALA A 172 16.45 -16.48 -2.91
CA ALA A 172 15.71 -17.35 -2.02
C ALA A 172 14.46 -18.05 -2.61
N GLY A 173 14.58 -18.51 -3.86
CA GLY A 173 13.51 -19.24 -4.55
C GLY A 173 12.60 -18.37 -5.44
N LYS A 174 12.80 -17.06 -5.47
CA LYS A 174 11.95 -16.13 -6.23
C LYS A 174 12.70 -14.95 -6.83
N THR A 175 12.24 -14.43 -7.97
CA THR A 175 12.70 -13.14 -8.50
C THR A 175 11.89 -12.00 -7.88
N ASN A 176 12.58 -11.04 -7.26
CA ASN A 176 11.94 -9.89 -6.61
C ASN A 176 12.38 -8.58 -7.27
N VAL A 177 11.43 -7.65 -7.40
CA VAL A 177 11.73 -6.27 -7.81
C VAL A 177 12.39 -5.56 -6.64
N ASN A 178 13.56 -4.99 -6.88
CA ASN A 178 14.31 -4.18 -5.94
C ASN A 178 15.32 -3.32 -6.70
N GLU A 179 16.06 -2.49 -5.98
CA GLU A 179 17.06 -1.57 -6.56
C GLU A 179 18.45 -2.21 -6.74
N GLN A 180 18.48 -3.53 -7.00
CA GLN A 180 19.71 -4.31 -7.21
C GLN A 180 20.82 -4.09 -6.16
N HIS A 181 20.43 -3.93 -4.89
CA HIS A 181 21.34 -3.69 -3.76
C HIS A 181 22.19 -2.40 -3.88
N VAL A 182 21.73 -1.43 -4.66
CA VAL A 182 22.33 -0.09 -4.78
C VAL A 182 21.28 0.98 -4.49
N ASN A 183 21.71 2.11 -3.92
CA ASN A 183 20.84 3.21 -3.48
C ASN A 183 21.02 4.46 -4.36
N ILE A 184 20.94 4.27 -5.67
CA ILE A 184 21.12 5.34 -6.66
C ILE A 184 19.83 5.50 -7.48
N PRO A 185 19.47 6.73 -7.89
CA PRO A 185 18.21 7.00 -8.60
C PRO A 185 18.00 6.14 -9.85
N GLU A 186 19.07 5.75 -10.53
CA GLU A 186 19.01 4.91 -11.73
C GLU A 186 18.57 3.46 -11.46
N ALA A 187 18.63 3.03 -10.20
CA ALA A 187 18.18 1.71 -9.77
C ALA A 187 16.76 1.72 -9.19
N ASP A 188 16.20 2.91 -8.89
CA ASP A 188 14.85 3.07 -8.36
C ASP A 188 13.83 2.33 -9.22
N PHE A 189 12.84 1.71 -8.57
CA PHE A 189 11.59 1.30 -9.21
C PHE A 189 10.45 2.22 -8.80
N GLU A 190 9.48 2.40 -9.68
CA GLU A 190 8.28 3.20 -9.45
C GLU A 190 7.06 2.30 -9.29
N VAL A 191 6.15 2.72 -8.41
CA VAL A 191 4.82 2.15 -8.26
C VAL A 191 3.82 3.22 -8.66
N VAL A 192 3.13 2.98 -9.78
CA VAL A 192 2.12 3.89 -10.33
C VAL A 192 0.75 3.30 -10.05
N VAL A 193 -0.10 4.02 -9.32
CA VAL A 193 -1.46 3.56 -9.03
C VAL A 193 -2.34 3.82 -10.25
N LEU A 194 -2.81 2.74 -10.89
CA LEU A 194 -3.67 2.81 -12.07
C LEU A 194 -5.15 2.96 -11.70
N ASP A 195 -5.59 2.17 -10.71
CA ASP A 195 -6.95 2.21 -10.20
C ASP A 195 -6.94 1.96 -8.69
N PRO A 196 -7.14 2.99 -7.85
CA PRO A 196 -7.21 2.80 -6.42
C PRO A 196 -8.48 2.03 -6.08
N ASN A 197 -8.37 1.06 -5.17
CA ASN A 197 -9.52 0.25 -4.71
C ASN A 197 -10.15 -0.64 -5.78
N TYR A 198 -9.35 -1.07 -6.74
CA TYR A 198 -9.74 -2.07 -7.73
C TYR A 198 -10.36 -3.34 -7.10
N GLY A 199 -9.89 -3.70 -5.90
CA GLY A 199 -10.35 -4.84 -5.11
C GLY A 199 -9.34 -5.98 -5.14
N LEU A 200 -9.32 -6.78 -4.07
CA LEU A 200 -8.44 -7.94 -3.99
C LEU A 200 -8.87 -9.04 -4.97
N PRO A 201 -7.93 -9.80 -5.55
CA PRO A 201 -8.27 -11.00 -6.28
C PRO A 201 -8.93 -12.02 -5.34
N ALA A 202 -9.81 -12.87 -5.89
CA ALA A 202 -10.32 -14.00 -5.12
C ALA A 202 -9.15 -14.93 -4.73
N PRO A 203 -9.06 -15.36 -3.45
CA PRO A 203 -7.99 -16.24 -3.03
C PRO A 203 -8.10 -17.60 -3.72
N ALA A 204 -6.96 -18.18 -4.09
CA ALA A 204 -6.90 -19.58 -4.49
C ALA A 204 -7.19 -20.46 -3.25
N VAL A 205 -8.21 -21.31 -3.35
CA VAL A 205 -8.61 -22.21 -2.25
C VAL A 205 -7.84 -23.52 -2.37
N LEU A 206 -7.07 -23.84 -1.33
CA LEU A 206 -6.17 -24.98 -1.29
C LEU A 206 -6.36 -25.81 -0.02
N THR A 207 -6.00 -27.08 -0.11
CA THR A 207 -5.71 -27.96 1.02
C THR A 207 -4.20 -28.16 1.14
N LEU A 208 -3.72 -28.69 2.28
CA LEU A 208 -2.29 -29.00 2.39
C LEU A 208 -1.82 -30.05 1.35
N SER A 209 -2.73 -30.88 0.81
CA SER A 209 -2.44 -31.81 -0.30
C SER A 209 -2.00 -31.17 -1.59
N ASP A 210 -2.41 -29.93 -1.82
CA ASP A 210 -2.09 -29.23 -3.06
C ASP A 210 -0.64 -28.72 -3.06
N VAL A 211 -0.01 -28.67 -1.88
CA VAL A 211 1.31 -28.07 -1.64
C VAL A 211 2.29 -29.00 -0.91
N LYS A 212 1.80 -30.06 -0.27
CA LYS A 212 2.58 -31.07 0.48
C LYS A 212 2.20 -32.48 0.06
N ASP A 213 3.20 -33.34 -0.10
CA ASP A 213 3.00 -34.76 -0.41
C ASP A 213 2.59 -35.58 0.84
N GLU A 214 2.44 -36.89 0.67
CA GLU A 214 2.05 -37.81 1.75
C GLU A 214 3.12 -37.97 2.86
N ASN A 215 4.36 -37.54 2.61
CA ASN A 215 5.47 -37.59 3.56
C ASN A 215 5.73 -36.23 4.22
N ASP A 216 4.82 -35.28 4.05
CA ASP A 216 4.96 -33.89 4.51
C ASP A 216 6.17 -33.17 3.87
N LEU A 217 6.49 -33.48 2.61
CA LEU A 217 7.47 -32.75 1.82
C LEU A 217 6.78 -31.75 0.89
N PHE A 218 7.44 -30.63 0.60
CA PHE A 218 6.90 -29.64 -0.34
C PHE A 218 6.83 -30.17 -1.76
N ILE A 219 5.70 -29.94 -2.42
CA ILE A 219 5.52 -30.27 -3.84
C ILE A 219 6.16 -29.15 -4.65
N PHE A 220 7.35 -29.43 -5.19
CA PHE A 220 8.07 -28.57 -6.12
C PHE A 220 7.71 -28.92 -7.57
N ASP A 221 7.42 -27.89 -8.38
CA ASP A 221 7.15 -28.02 -9.81
C ASP A 221 7.78 -26.86 -10.58
N ALA A 222 8.87 -27.14 -11.30
CA ALA A 222 9.60 -26.15 -12.08
C ALA A 222 8.77 -25.50 -13.21
N THR A 223 7.66 -26.12 -13.63
CA THR A 223 6.74 -25.52 -14.61
C THR A 223 5.79 -24.51 -13.99
N ARG A 224 5.76 -24.44 -12.65
CA ARG A 224 4.86 -23.61 -11.83
C ARG A 224 3.38 -23.83 -12.14
N GLN A 225 3.02 -25.03 -12.62
CA GLN A 225 1.64 -25.41 -12.92
C GLN A 225 0.94 -26.09 -11.74
N THR A 226 1.70 -26.57 -10.76
CA THR A 226 1.22 -27.23 -9.54
C THR A 226 2.11 -26.90 -8.34
N GLY A 227 1.75 -27.40 -7.15
CA GLY A 227 2.58 -27.30 -5.96
C GLY A 227 2.77 -25.86 -5.44
N CYS A 228 3.77 -25.68 -4.59
CA CYS A 228 4.04 -24.39 -3.96
C CYS A 228 4.50 -23.33 -4.97
N GLU A 229 5.25 -23.78 -5.99
CA GLU A 229 5.77 -22.94 -7.07
C GLU A 229 4.68 -22.15 -7.81
N ARG A 230 3.53 -22.78 -8.05
CA ARG A 230 2.40 -22.11 -8.70
C ARG A 230 1.96 -20.87 -7.93
N TYR A 231 1.84 -20.96 -6.61
CA TYR A 231 1.12 -19.99 -5.78
C TYR A 231 2.01 -18.95 -5.11
N GLN A 232 3.32 -18.91 -5.39
CA GLN A 232 4.18 -17.91 -4.76
C GLN A 232 3.75 -16.46 -5.09
N ALA A 233 3.74 -15.61 -4.07
CA ALA A 233 3.23 -14.24 -4.05
C ALA A 233 1.77 -14.10 -4.53
N THR A 234 0.93 -15.11 -4.27
CA THR A 234 -0.51 -15.04 -4.55
C THR A 234 -1.33 -15.14 -3.28
N LEU A 235 -2.54 -14.60 -3.33
CA LEU A 235 -3.51 -14.73 -2.25
C LEU A 235 -4.10 -16.15 -2.23
N VAL A 236 -3.98 -16.83 -1.09
CA VAL A 236 -4.36 -18.22 -0.89
C VAL A 236 -5.19 -18.35 0.38
N THR A 237 -6.17 -19.25 0.37
CA THR A 237 -6.83 -19.76 1.57
C THR A 237 -6.50 -21.23 1.74
N LEU A 238 -5.85 -21.60 2.84
CA LEU A 238 -5.67 -22.99 3.24
C LEU A 238 -6.88 -23.40 4.08
N THR A 239 -7.64 -24.38 3.61
CA THR A 239 -8.89 -24.79 4.26
C THR A 239 -8.68 -25.96 5.22
N GLY A 240 -9.45 -25.98 6.30
CA GLY A 240 -9.56 -27.14 7.17
C GLY A 240 -8.29 -27.45 7.96
N VAL A 241 -7.56 -26.41 8.37
CA VAL A 241 -6.30 -26.54 9.13
C VAL A 241 -6.47 -26.19 10.60
N SER A 242 -5.46 -26.48 11.42
CA SER A 242 -5.35 -26.08 12.82
C SER A 242 -3.91 -25.72 13.16
N PHE A 243 -3.65 -24.84 14.12
CA PHE A 243 -2.27 -24.59 14.56
C PHE A 243 -1.68 -25.80 15.28
N VAL A 244 -0.41 -26.10 15.01
CA VAL A 244 0.34 -27.16 15.71
C VAL A 244 0.65 -26.72 17.16
N ASP A 245 1.10 -25.49 17.33
CA ASP A 245 1.37 -24.85 18.62
C ASP A 245 1.08 -23.35 18.50
N THR A 246 0.45 -22.77 19.52
CA THR A 246 0.07 -21.35 19.62
C THR A 246 0.79 -20.65 20.77
N SER A 247 1.77 -21.29 21.42
CA SER A 247 2.54 -20.72 22.54
C SER A 247 3.22 -19.39 22.22
N ASN A 248 3.61 -19.21 20.96
CA ASN A 248 4.23 -18.01 20.42
C ASN A 248 3.26 -17.09 19.67
N TRP A 249 1.94 -17.26 19.83
CA TRP A 249 0.95 -16.42 19.13
C TRP A 249 1.17 -14.93 19.41
N GLY A 250 1.28 -14.15 18.34
CA GLY A 250 1.44 -12.71 18.40
C GLY A 250 1.99 -12.14 17.08
N PRO A 251 2.08 -10.80 16.98
CA PRO A 251 2.66 -10.15 15.81
C PRO A 251 4.08 -10.65 15.52
N ASN A 252 4.40 -10.84 14.24
CA ASN A 252 5.70 -11.31 13.75
C ASN A 252 6.07 -12.75 14.19
N ALA A 253 5.10 -13.54 14.67
CA ALA A 253 5.35 -14.91 15.06
C ALA A 253 5.50 -15.84 13.86
N MET A 254 6.38 -16.83 13.99
CA MET A 254 6.48 -17.96 13.08
C MET A 254 5.83 -19.18 13.74
N LEU A 255 4.82 -19.72 13.08
CA LEU A 255 4.01 -20.84 13.53
C LEU A 255 3.92 -21.90 12.43
N ALA A 256 3.21 -22.99 12.68
CA ALA A 256 2.84 -23.96 11.67
C ALA A 256 1.37 -24.35 11.84
N VAL A 257 0.70 -24.55 10.71
CA VAL A 257 -0.62 -25.19 10.68
C VAL A 257 -0.48 -26.65 10.24
N GLN A 258 -1.43 -27.48 10.63
CA GLN A 258 -1.54 -28.87 10.23
C GLN A 258 -2.94 -29.23 9.77
N ASP A 259 -3.03 -30.25 8.93
CA ASP A 259 -4.30 -30.89 8.56
C ASP A 259 -4.55 -32.19 9.36
N GLY A 260 -5.68 -32.84 9.11
CA GLY A 260 -6.03 -34.11 9.75
C GLY A 260 -5.19 -35.32 9.29
N ALA A 261 -4.35 -35.16 8.27
CA ALA A 261 -3.44 -36.20 7.77
C ALA A 261 -2.02 -36.07 8.36
N GLY A 262 -1.76 -35.04 9.18
CA GLY A 262 -0.48 -34.81 9.83
C GLY A 262 0.53 -34.03 8.96
N ARG A 263 0.10 -33.47 7.83
CA ARG A 263 0.94 -32.56 7.05
C ARG A 263 1.01 -31.21 7.74
N THR A 264 2.14 -30.54 7.65
CA THR A 264 2.39 -29.24 8.25
C THR A 264 2.78 -28.19 7.21
N PHE A 265 2.43 -26.93 7.47
CA PHE A 265 2.79 -25.81 6.61
C PHE A 265 3.18 -24.58 7.46
N PRO A 266 4.35 -23.97 7.21
CA PRO A 266 4.79 -22.78 7.95
C PRO A 266 3.86 -21.58 7.71
N VAL A 267 3.60 -20.84 8.78
CA VAL A 267 2.79 -19.61 8.77
C VAL A 267 3.55 -18.50 9.48
N ASN A 268 3.75 -17.39 8.80
CA ASN A 268 4.28 -16.17 9.39
C ASN A 268 3.13 -15.19 9.63
N LEU A 269 2.95 -14.79 10.88
CA LEU A 269 2.02 -13.73 11.23
C LEU A 269 2.69 -12.38 10.99
N GLY A 270 1.98 -11.48 10.32
CA GLY A 270 2.39 -10.11 10.11
C GLY A 270 2.35 -9.27 11.40
N LEU A 271 2.30 -7.97 11.23
CA LEU A 271 2.25 -6.95 12.27
C LEU A 271 0.83 -6.44 12.55
N GLY A 272 -0.19 -7.09 11.97
CA GLY A 272 -1.60 -6.79 12.19
C GLY A 272 -1.97 -6.78 13.68
N ARG A 273 -2.83 -5.82 14.06
CA ARG A 273 -3.21 -5.61 15.47
C ARG A 273 -4.05 -6.74 16.03
N GLY A 274 -4.75 -7.46 15.16
CA GLY A 274 -5.57 -8.61 15.49
C GLY A 274 -4.84 -9.70 16.25
N PHE A 275 -3.57 -9.94 15.91
CA PHE A 275 -2.74 -10.94 16.60
C PHE A 275 -2.42 -10.59 18.06
N SER A 276 -2.57 -9.32 18.45
CA SER A 276 -2.47 -8.88 19.85
C SER A 276 -3.84 -8.71 20.51
N ALA A 277 -4.87 -8.41 19.71
CA ALA A 277 -6.22 -8.16 20.20
C ALA A 277 -7.01 -9.44 20.51
N TYR A 278 -6.74 -10.52 19.76
CA TYR A 278 -7.50 -11.77 19.83
C TYR A 278 -6.59 -12.97 20.12
N PRO A 279 -7.07 -13.97 20.87
CA PRO A 279 -6.35 -15.23 21.05
C PRO A 279 -6.31 -16.02 19.74
N ALA A 280 -5.33 -16.92 19.60
CA ALA A 280 -5.30 -17.85 18.47
C ALA A 280 -6.62 -18.64 18.35
N PRO A 281 -7.12 -18.89 17.13
CA PRO A 281 -8.32 -19.69 16.93
C PRO A 281 -8.12 -21.12 17.45
N THR A 282 -9.22 -21.72 17.89
CA THR A 282 -9.23 -23.10 18.39
C THR A 282 -10.00 -24.01 17.43
N GLY A 283 -9.59 -25.28 17.35
CA GLY A 283 -10.19 -26.23 16.41
C GLY A 283 -9.74 -26.01 14.98
N THR A 284 -10.57 -26.44 14.04
CA THR A 284 -10.32 -26.34 12.60
C THR A 284 -10.86 -25.03 12.05
N PHE A 285 -10.07 -24.36 11.21
CA PHE A 285 -10.39 -23.09 10.57
C PHE A 285 -9.79 -23.02 9.17
N ASP A 286 -10.21 -22.01 8.42
CA ASP A 286 -9.60 -21.63 7.15
C ASP A 286 -8.67 -20.43 7.41
N ILE A 287 -7.51 -20.40 6.75
CA ILE A 287 -6.51 -19.34 6.93
C ILE A 287 -6.13 -18.72 5.59
N THR A 288 -6.36 -17.42 5.47
CA THR A 288 -6.06 -16.64 4.26
C THR A 288 -4.79 -15.84 4.44
N GLY A 289 -3.92 -15.88 3.43
CA GLY A 289 -2.67 -15.14 3.43
C GLY A 289 -1.99 -15.17 2.06
N ILE A 290 -0.75 -14.68 2.01
CA ILE A 290 0.07 -14.65 0.81
C ILE A 290 1.05 -15.82 0.88
N LEU A 291 0.90 -16.81 -0.01
CA LEU A 291 1.85 -17.91 -0.06
C LEU A 291 3.13 -17.41 -0.72
N ASN A 292 4.29 -17.58 -0.08
CA ASN A 292 5.57 -17.17 -0.63
C ASN A 292 6.68 -18.16 -0.27
N GLN A 293 7.87 -17.96 -0.84
CA GLN A 293 9.08 -18.71 -0.52
C GLN A 293 10.20 -17.78 -0.06
N GLU A 294 10.96 -18.21 0.94
CA GLU A 294 12.15 -17.52 1.44
C GLU A 294 13.22 -18.57 1.81
N ASP A 295 13.61 -19.35 0.81
CA ASP A 295 14.58 -20.43 0.98
C ASP A 295 16.02 -19.93 0.81
N GLY A 296 16.76 -19.75 1.91
CA GLY A 296 18.16 -19.33 1.84
C GLY A 296 19.11 -20.42 1.32
N ASN A 297 18.65 -21.66 1.15
CA ASN A 297 19.51 -22.80 0.89
C ASN A 297 19.69 -23.05 -0.62
N GLN A 298 20.84 -22.68 -1.15
CA GLN A 298 21.14 -22.95 -2.57
C GLN A 298 21.40 -24.44 -2.84
N ASP A 299 21.80 -25.22 -1.83
CA ASP A 299 22.24 -26.61 -2.03
C ASP A 299 21.09 -27.58 -2.33
N ASP A 300 19.85 -27.26 -1.93
CA ASP A 300 18.65 -28.03 -2.30
C ASP A 300 17.98 -27.50 -3.58
N GLY A 301 18.50 -26.41 -4.14
CA GLY A 301 17.94 -25.73 -5.30
C GLY A 301 16.76 -24.82 -4.96
N PHE A 302 16.68 -24.29 -3.74
CA PHE A 302 15.59 -23.43 -3.30
C PHE A 302 14.23 -24.13 -3.42
N LYS A 303 14.10 -25.33 -2.85
CA LYS A 303 12.90 -26.19 -3.00
C LYS A 303 12.15 -26.42 -1.69
N ASP A 304 12.48 -25.64 -0.66
CA ASP A 304 11.90 -25.70 0.67
C ASP A 304 11.48 -24.29 1.14
N SER A 305 11.23 -24.11 2.44
CA SER A 305 10.99 -22.84 3.12
C SER A 305 9.82 -22.01 2.58
N TYR A 306 8.86 -22.67 1.93
CA TYR A 306 7.56 -22.07 1.61
C TYR A 306 6.78 -21.77 2.88
N ARG A 307 6.06 -20.64 2.88
CA ARG A 307 5.30 -20.16 4.03
C ARG A 307 4.09 -19.36 3.59
N LEU A 308 3.08 -19.31 4.46
CA LEU A 308 1.93 -18.43 4.30
C LEU A 308 2.13 -17.20 5.17
N TRP A 309 2.20 -16.03 4.55
CA TRP A 309 2.22 -14.74 5.25
C TRP A 309 0.80 -14.26 5.50
N VAL A 310 0.40 -14.20 6.77
CA VAL A 310 -0.96 -13.85 7.20
C VAL A 310 -0.93 -12.46 7.81
N MET A 311 -1.64 -11.51 7.19
CA MET A 311 -1.47 -10.10 7.52
C MET A 311 -2.20 -9.69 8.80
N ASP A 312 -3.42 -10.19 9.03
CA ASP A 312 -4.20 -9.87 10.23
C ASP A 312 -5.31 -10.91 10.52
N TYR A 313 -5.98 -10.74 11.67
CA TYR A 313 -7.02 -11.62 12.20
C TYR A 313 -8.03 -10.88 13.09
N ASP A 314 -9.34 -11.02 12.86
CA ASP A 314 -10.35 -10.24 13.60
C ASP A 314 -11.00 -11.01 14.77
N GLY A 315 -10.46 -12.16 15.13
CA GLY A 315 -11.07 -13.07 16.11
C GLY A 315 -12.01 -14.10 15.49
N VAL A 316 -12.30 -13.99 14.19
CA VAL A 316 -13.12 -14.95 13.43
C VAL A 316 -12.37 -15.39 12.18
N ASP A 317 -12.01 -14.44 11.32
CA ASP A 317 -11.43 -14.67 10.00
C ASP A 317 -10.01 -14.11 9.90
N PHE A 318 -9.17 -14.81 9.14
CA PHE A 318 -7.87 -14.31 8.70
C PHE A 318 -8.04 -13.55 7.40
N PHE A 319 -7.44 -12.38 7.27
CA PHE A 319 -7.66 -11.53 6.11
C PHE A 319 -6.44 -10.64 5.81
N VAL A 320 -6.51 -9.97 4.67
CA VAL A 320 -5.61 -8.90 4.29
C VAL A 320 -6.29 -7.57 4.63
N PRO A 321 -5.73 -6.75 5.54
CA PRO A 321 -6.33 -5.47 5.90
C PRO A 321 -6.48 -4.53 4.72
N ALA A 322 -7.73 -4.30 4.32
CA ALA A 322 -8.08 -3.16 3.50
C ALA A 322 -8.39 -1.97 4.43
N GLY A 323 -7.61 -0.90 4.32
CA GLY A 323 -7.88 0.32 5.07
C GLY A 323 -9.24 0.94 4.73
N PRO A 324 -9.79 1.83 5.57
CA PRO A 324 -11.11 2.40 5.36
C PRO A 324 -11.25 3.04 3.97
N ASN A 325 -12.41 2.82 3.34
CA ASN A 325 -12.82 3.52 2.13
C ASN A 325 -13.77 4.65 2.50
N VAL A 326 -13.57 5.82 1.91
CA VAL A 326 -14.58 6.89 1.96
C VAL A 326 -15.77 6.46 1.11
N THR A 327 -16.94 6.34 1.72
CA THR A 327 -18.20 5.96 1.06
C THR A 327 -19.04 7.19 0.69
N HIS A 328 -18.87 8.28 1.43
CA HIS A 328 -19.57 9.54 1.20
C HIS A 328 -18.76 10.72 1.75
N MET A 329 -18.91 11.89 1.12
CA MET A 329 -18.32 13.14 1.59
C MET A 329 -19.30 14.27 1.31
N ALA A 330 -19.51 15.16 2.27
CA ALA A 330 -20.34 16.34 2.11
C ALA A 330 -19.67 17.61 2.64
N GLY A 331 -19.90 18.72 1.95
CA GLY A 331 -19.51 20.06 2.36
C GLY A 331 -20.64 20.77 3.08
N VAL A 332 -20.39 21.24 4.30
CA VAL A 332 -21.38 21.86 5.17
C VAL A 332 -21.02 23.32 5.44
N CYS A 333 -22.02 24.20 5.30
CA CYS A 333 -21.95 25.57 5.79
C CYS A 333 -23.14 25.85 6.71
N ALA A 334 -22.93 26.69 7.71
CA ALA A 334 -24.00 27.30 8.48
C ALA A 334 -24.59 28.49 7.71
N HIS A 335 -25.91 28.53 7.57
CA HIS A 335 -26.67 29.60 6.92
C HIS A 335 -27.38 30.45 7.98
N GLY A 336 -26.60 31.02 8.90
CA GLY A 336 -27.10 31.80 10.03
C GLY A 336 -28.14 31.03 10.87
N ALA A 337 -29.29 31.65 11.13
CA ALA A 337 -30.37 31.04 11.91
C ALA A 337 -31.15 29.94 11.17
N ALA A 338 -30.95 29.78 9.86
CA ALA A 338 -31.61 28.74 9.07
C ALA A 338 -31.00 27.35 9.30
N GLY A 339 -29.83 27.28 9.93
CA GLY A 339 -29.15 26.03 10.28
C GLY A 339 -28.05 25.67 9.29
N GLU A 340 -27.58 24.43 9.39
CA GLU A 340 -26.54 23.88 8.51
C GLU A 340 -27.14 23.17 7.31
N PHE A 341 -26.55 23.37 6.14
CA PHE A 341 -26.93 22.67 4.93
C PHE A 341 -25.71 22.02 4.28
N ALA A 342 -25.89 20.78 3.87
CA ALA A 342 -24.85 19.95 3.26
C ALA A 342 -25.02 19.89 1.74
N VAL A 343 -23.90 19.93 1.03
CA VAL A 343 -23.79 19.60 -0.40
C VAL A 343 -23.05 18.28 -0.52
N ASP A 344 -23.59 17.33 -1.27
CA ASP A 344 -22.92 16.06 -1.57
C ASP A 344 -21.70 16.32 -2.48
N LEU A 345 -20.53 15.90 -1.99
CA LEU A 345 -19.22 16.01 -2.64
C LEU A 345 -18.61 14.64 -2.98
N SER A 346 -19.38 13.54 -2.84
CA SER A 346 -18.88 12.16 -2.93
C SER A 346 -18.40 11.72 -4.33
N ARG A 347 -18.67 12.51 -5.37
CA ARG A 347 -18.30 12.18 -6.77
C ARG A 347 -17.13 13.04 -7.21
N SER A 348 -16.37 12.56 -8.21
CA SER A 348 -15.30 13.32 -8.87
C SER A 348 -15.73 14.64 -9.53
N ALA A 349 -17.03 14.98 -9.47
CA ALA A 349 -17.63 16.22 -9.94
C ALA A 349 -18.43 16.97 -8.85
N GLY A 350 -18.32 16.57 -7.57
CA GLY A 350 -18.96 17.25 -6.46
C GLY A 350 -18.52 18.71 -6.38
N LEU A 351 -19.49 19.63 -6.30
CA LEU A 351 -19.23 21.07 -6.35
C LEU A 351 -19.95 21.84 -5.25
N ASP A 352 -19.19 22.64 -4.50
CA ASP A 352 -19.73 23.63 -3.59
C ASP A 352 -19.77 25.02 -4.26
N GLY A 353 -20.97 25.59 -4.35
CA GLY A 353 -21.23 26.87 -5.01
C GLY A 353 -21.16 28.08 -4.07
N ARG A 354 -20.92 27.86 -2.77
CA ARG A 354 -20.95 28.91 -1.75
C ARG A 354 -19.62 29.66 -1.69
N VAL A 355 -19.67 30.94 -1.35
CA VAL A 355 -18.50 31.80 -1.17
C VAL A 355 -17.61 31.23 -0.07
N GLY A 356 -16.31 31.13 -0.34
CA GLY A 356 -15.32 30.56 0.56
C GLY A 356 -15.31 29.03 0.66
N GLY A 357 -16.22 28.34 -0.04
CA GLY A 357 -16.35 26.88 0.03
C GLY A 357 -17.02 26.38 1.33
N PRO A 358 -16.96 25.07 1.60
CA PRO A 358 -17.51 24.48 2.82
C PRO A 358 -16.75 24.95 4.07
N GLN A 359 -17.45 25.09 5.19
CA GLN A 359 -16.88 25.37 6.52
C GLN A 359 -16.54 24.09 7.29
N ARG A 360 -17.21 22.99 6.95
CA ARG A 360 -16.96 21.65 7.50
C ARG A 360 -17.10 20.61 6.39
N LEU A 361 -16.25 19.57 6.43
CA LEU A 361 -16.40 18.37 5.64
C LEU A 361 -16.89 17.25 6.57
N ASP A 362 -17.99 16.61 6.21
CA ASP A 362 -18.47 15.39 6.86
C ASP A 362 -18.17 14.20 5.94
N VAL A 363 -17.36 13.26 6.42
CA VAL A 363 -16.81 12.14 5.66
C VAL A 363 -17.23 10.82 6.30
N SER A 364 -17.83 9.94 5.52
CA SER A 364 -18.29 8.63 5.97
C SER A 364 -17.37 7.54 5.42
N PHE A 365 -17.08 6.53 6.25
CA PHE A 365 -16.25 5.38 5.92
C PHE A 365 -17.05 4.07 5.91
N ASP A 366 -16.53 3.04 5.25
CA ASP A 366 -17.09 1.68 5.25
C ASP A 366 -16.79 0.89 6.53
N GLN A 367 -15.87 1.38 7.37
CA GLN A 367 -15.51 0.80 8.65
C GLN A 367 -15.21 1.91 9.67
N ALA A 368 -15.27 1.59 10.97
CA ALA A 368 -15.02 2.56 12.01
C ALA A 368 -13.58 3.07 11.96
N VAL A 369 -13.38 4.38 12.18
CA VAL A 369 -12.08 5.03 12.10
C VAL A 369 -11.66 5.70 13.41
N ALA A 370 -10.34 5.92 13.55
CA ALA A 370 -9.70 6.54 14.71
C ALA A 370 -8.43 7.29 14.27
N GLY A 371 -7.84 8.05 15.20
CA GLY A 371 -6.54 8.67 14.99
C GLY A 371 -5.42 7.64 15.09
N SER A 372 -4.37 7.82 14.29
CA SER A 372 -3.20 6.94 14.24
C SER A 372 -2.35 6.97 15.52
N GLY A 373 -2.49 8.03 16.33
CA GLY A 373 -1.77 8.22 17.58
C GLY A 373 -2.19 7.27 18.70
N THR A 374 -1.35 7.22 19.75
CA THR A 374 -1.60 6.42 20.96
C THR A 374 -2.94 6.79 21.59
N GLY A 375 -3.81 5.79 21.77
CA GLY A 375 -5.15 5.98 22.34
C GLY A 375 -6.25 6.30 21.33
N GLY A 376 -5.95 6.33 20.03
CA GLY A 376 -6.96 6.43 18.96
C GLY A 376 -7.63 7.80 18.82
N ALA A 377 -7.17 8.81 19.56
CA ALA A 377 -7.72 10.16 19.49
C ALA A 377 -7.28 10.85 18.19
N VAL A 378 -8.24 11.48 17.50
CA VAL A 378 -7.98 12.24 16.27
C VAL A 378 -7.52 13.66 16.60
N THR A 379 -6.57 14.16 15.82
CA THR A 379 -5.97 15.50 15.91
C THR A 379 -5.96 16.17 14.55
N VAL A 380 -5.83 17.50 14.50
CA VAL A 380 -5.81 18.26 13.23
C VAL A 380 -4.65 17.86 12.31
N ALA A 381 -3.62 17.18 12.83
CA ALA A 381 -2.49 16.67 12.04
C ALA A 381 -2.84 15.38 11.28
N ASP A 382 -3.92 14.69 11.67
CA ASP A 382 -4.34 13.44 11.04
C ASP A 382 -5.07 13.66 9.70
N VAL A 383 -5.39 14.91 9.37
CA VAL A 383 -6.15 15.32 8.17
C VAL A 383 -5.46 16.51 7.50
N ALA A 384 -5.41 16.53 6.17
CA ALA A 384 -4.92 17.66 5.40
C ALA A 384 -5.97 18.09 4.36
N VAL A 385 -6.22 19.41 4.23
CA VAL A 385 -7.11 19.97 3.21
C VAL A 385 -6.37 21.07 2.46
N THR A 386 -6.28 20.95 1.14
CA THR A 386 -5.55 21.90 0.28
C THR A 386 -6.38 22.29 -0.94
N PRO A 387 -6.57 23.59 -1.24
CA PRO A 387 -6.24 24.74 -0.39
C PRO A 387 -7.07 24.77 0.90
N GLY A 388 -6.55 25.45 1.93
CA GLY A 388 -7.20 25.62 3.23
C GLY A 388 -6.38 25.14 4.41
N SER A 389 -7.00 25.19 5.59
CA SER A 389 -6.44 24.69 6.85
C SER A 389 -7.51 24.01 7.68
N VAL A 390 -7.14 22.92 8.33
CA VAL A 390 -7.98 22.18 9.28
C VAL A 390 -7.87 22.82 10.66
N THR A 391 -9.00 23.21 11.25
CA THR A 391 -9.05 23.89 12.57
C THR A 391 -9.60 23.01 13.68
N ALA A 392 -10.42 22.01 13.34
CA ALA A 392 -10.91 21.00 14.28
C ALA A 392 -11.27 19.70 13.56
N VAL A 393 -11.22 18.59 14.29
CA VAL A 393 -11.58 17.26 13.80
C VAL A 393 -12.29 16.49 14.90
N ALA A 394 -13.28 15.69 14.53
CA ALA A 394 -14.00 14.81 15.43
C ALA A 394 -14.38 13.52 14.70
N VAL A 395 -14.32 12.40 15.41
CA VAL A 395 -14.69 11.08 14.88
C VAL A 395 -15.78 10.45 15.73
N ALA A 396 -16.75 9.80 15.09
CA ALA A 396 -17.80 9.04 15.73
C ALA A 396 -18.10 7.78 14.90
N GLY A 397 -17.52 6.65 15.29
CA GLY A 397 -17.68 5.39 14.56
C GLY A 397 -17.10 5.51 13.15
N THR A 398 -17.97 5.47 12.15
CA THR A 398 -17.64 5.56 10.71
C THR A 398 -17.65 6.99 10.18
N GLU A 399 -17.96 8.00 11.01
CA GLU A 399 -18.08 9.40 10.57
C GLU A 399 -16.91 10.24 11.08
N LEU A 400 -16.34 11.05 10.19
CA LEU A 400 -15.29 12.04 10.48
C LEU A 400 -15.79 13.43 10.07
N SER A 401 -15.84 14.35 11.04
CA SER A 401 -16.16 15.75 10.81
C SER A 401 -14.88 16.59 10.88
N ILE A 402 -14.63 17.38 9.85
CA ILE A 402 -13.41 18.18 9.67
C ILE A 402 -13.81 19.64 9.50
N THR A 403 -13.50 20.49 10.48
CA THR A 403 -13.71 21.95 10.35
C THR A 403 -12.56 22.55 9.56
N VAL A 404 -12.88 23.34 8.54
CA VAL A 404 -11.92 23.88 7.58
C VAL A 404 -12.11 25.39 7.41
N GLU A 405 -11.01 26.07 7.09
CA GLU A 405 -10.99 27.49 6.76
C GLU A 405 -10.10 27.73 5.54
N GLY A 406 -10.32 28.83 4.83
CA GLY A 406 -9.41 29.28 3.77
C GLY A 406 -9.38 28.41 2.50
N ILE A 407 -10.45 27.65 2.21
CA ILE A 407 -10.59 26.87 0.97
C ILE A 407 -10.53 27.79 -0.26
N GLY A 408 -11.20 28.95 -0.20
CA GLY A 408 -11.24 29.93 -1.28
C GLY A 408 -12.48 29.78 -2.17
N ASP A 409 -12.54 30.58 -3.24
CA ASP A 409 -13.76 30.76 -4.05
C ASP A 409 -13.79 29.95 -5.34
N SER A 410 -12.67 29.35 -5.75
CA SER A 410 -12.57 28.64 -7.02
C SER A 410 -11.41 27.66 -7.01
N GLY A 411 -11.63 26.45 -7.53
CA GLY A 411 -10.58 25.47 -7.77
C GLY A 411 -10.90 24.07 -7.24
N ILE A 412 -9.97 23.15 -7.45
CA ILE A 412 -10.03 21.79 -6.92
C ILE A 412 -9.47 21.78 -5.51
N VAL A 413 -10.18 21.11 -4.60
CA VAL A 413 -9.80 20.90 -3.21
C VAL A 413 -9.50 19.42 -3.00
N ALA A 414 -8.37 19.14 -2.37
CA ALA A 414 -7.94 17.80 -1.96
C ALA A 414 -8.10 17.66 -0.44
N ALA A 415 -8.85 16.66 0.01
CA ALA A 415 -8.94 16.23 1.40
C ALA A 415 -8.22 14.88 1.56
N ALA A 416 -7.13 14.86 2.34
CA ALA A 416 -6.30 13.69 2.61
C ALA A 416 -6.35 13.32 4.10
N PHE A 417 -6.10 12.04 4.41
CA PHE A 417 -6.32 11.48 5.74
C PHE A 417 -5.06 10.75 6.28
N PRO A 418 -3.88 11.40 6.32
CA PRO A 418 -2.60 10.75 6.59
C PRO A 418 -2.51 10.07 7.97
N GLY A 419 -3.32 10.51 8.94
CA GLY A 419 -3.33 9.96 10.30
C GLY A 419 -4.66 9.34 10.71
N ILE A 420 -5.59 9.11 9.77
CA ILE A 420 -6.82 8.37 10.05
C ILE A 420 -6.61 6.90 9.72
N VAL A 421 -7.00 6.02 10.66
CA VAL A 421 -6.85 4.58 10.55
C VAL A 421 -8.15 3.87 10.93
N SER A 422 -8.35 2.61 10.55
CA SER A 422 -9.45 1.80 11.08
C SER A 422 -9.25 1.51 12.56
N VAL A 423 -10.35 1.48 13.34
CA VAL A 423 -10.33 1.18 14.77
C VAL A 423 -9.78 -0.21 15.04
N ASP A 424 -10.23 -1.20 14.27
CA ASP A 424 -9.95 -2.61 14.55
C ASP A 424 -8.58 -3.05 14.01
N GLN A 425 -8.19 -2.57 12.83
CA GLN A 425 -7.02 -3.05 12.10
C GLN A 425 -5.84 -2.05 12.14
N GLY A 426 -6.07 -0.81 12.61
CA GLY A 426 -5.09 0.27 12.49
C GLY A 426 -4.74 0.57 11.04
N ALA A 427 -5.65 0.28 10.12
CA ALA A 427 -5.41 0.36 8.70
C ALA A 427 -5.60 1.78 8.17
N ALA A 428 -4.58 2.36 7.51
CA ALA A 428 -4.65 3.74 7.05
C ALA A 428 -5.77 3.95 6.03
N VAL A 429 -6.45 5.09 6.11
CA VAL A 429 -7.36 5.52 5.04
C VAL A 429 -6.56 5.68 3.76
N GLY A 430 -7.07 5.14 2.65
CA GLY A 430 -6.41 5.21 1.37
C GLY A 430 -6.55 6.59 0.72
N ARG A 431 -7.50 6.68 -0.20
CA ARG A 431 -7.60 7.74 -1.22
C ARG A 431 -7.90 9.13 -0.64
N SER A 432 -7.20 10.15 -1.13
CA SER A 432 -7.65 11.55 -1.03
C SER A 432 -8.98 11.75 -1.76
N GLN A 433 -9.88 12.52 -1.16
CA GLN A 433 -11.10 12.93 -1.81
C GLN A 433 -10.90 14.27 -2.48
N PHE A 434 -11.36 14.37 -3.73
CA PHE A 434 -11.29 15.60 -4.51
C PHE A 434 -12.70 16.12 -4.78
N PHE A 435 -12.88 17.42 -4.62
CA PHE A 435 -14.10 18.11 -4.98
C PHE A 435 -13.76 19.50 -5.50
N THR A 436 -14.74 20.16 -6.10
CA THR A 436 -14.57 21.48 -6.68
C THR A 436 -15.30 22.54 -5.87
N VAL A 437 -14.72 23.72 -5.77
CA VAL A 437 -15.42 24.92 -5.31
C VAL A 437 -15.53 25.87 -6.48
N LEU A 438 -16.71 26.46 -6.65
CA LEU A 438 -16.95 27.55 -7.59
C LEU A 438 -18.01 28.48 -7.02
N ALA A 439 -17.57 29.49 -6.27
CA ALA A 439 -18.45 30.45 -5.66
C ALA A 439 -19.34 31.14 -6.70
N GLY A 440 -20.64 31.16 -6.46
CA GLY A 440 -21.65 31.73 -7.36
C GLY A 440 -22.33 30.72 -8.28
N ASP A 441 -21.89 29.47 -8.32
CA ASP A 441 -22.58 28.39 -9.03
C ASP A 441 -23.74 27.85 -8.16
N ALA A 442 -24.83 28.60 -8.15
CA ALA A 442 -26.04 28.25 -7.41
C ALA A 442 -26.71 27.00 -8.01
N THR A 443 -26.60 26.80 -9.33
CA THR A 443 -27.21 25.66 -10.04
C THR A 443 -26.45 24.35 -9.84
N GLY A 444 -25.15 24.43 -9.55
CA GLY A 444 -24.26 23.28 -9.44
C GLY A 444 -23.87 22.69 -10.79
N ASP A 445 -23.92 23.48 -11.87
CA ASP A 445 -23.64 23.02 -13.24
C ASP A 445 -22.18 23.23 -13.68
N LYS A 446 -21.31 23.65 -12.74
CA LYS A 446 -19.88 23.98 -12.92
C LYS A 446 -19.61 25.25 -13.73
N ALA A 447 -20.61 26.09 -13.97
CA ALA A 447 -20.42 27.35 -14.70
C ALA A 447 -21.25 28.49 -14.12
N VAL A 448 -20.60 29.53 -13.61
CA VAL A 448 -21.31 30.72 -13.12
C VAL A 448 -21.81 31.56 -14.30
N ASN A 449 -23.11 31.55 -14.52
CA ASN A 449 -23.74 32.19 -15.66
C ASN A 449 -25.09 32.86 -15.29
N ILE A 450 -25.88 33.21 -16.31
CA ILE A 450 -27.18 33.89 -16.10
C ILE A 450 -28.21 32.99 -15.40
N PHE A 451 -28.10 31.67 -15.52
CA PHE A 451 -28.99 30.73 -14.87
C PHE A 451 -28.82 30.73 -13.35
N ASP A 452 -27.60 30.91 -12.83
CA ASP A 452 -27.37 31.09 -11.39
C ASP A 452 -28.01 32.37 -10.87
N LEU A 453 -27.86 33.48 -11.62
CA LEU A 453 -28.54 34.73 -11.30
C LEU A 453 -30.06 34.56 -11.27
N VAL A 454 -30.62 33.83 -12.23
CA VAL A 454 -32.05 33.53 -12.28
C VAL A 454 -32.48 32.67 -11.09
N GLN A 455 -31.68 31.68 -10.69
CA GLN A 455 -31.95 30.84 -9.53
C GLN A 455 -32.01 31.66 -8.25
N VAL A 456 -31.00 32.49 -7.98
CA VAL A 456 -30.97 33.37 -6.80
C VAL A 456 -32.13 34.37 -6.85
N ARG A 457 -32.33 35.03 -8.01
CA ARG A 457 -33.41 36.01 -8.20
C ARG A 457 -34.79 35.44 -7.88
N ASN A 458 -35.06 34.20 -8.29
CA ASN A 458 -36.36 33.56 -8.07
C ASN A 458 -36.61 33.22 -6.59
N GLN A 459 -35.58 33.26 -5.74
CA GLN A 459 -35.65 32.95 -4.32
C GLN A 459 -35.45 34.18 -3.42
N LEU A 460 -35.36 35.40 -4.00
CA LEU A 460 -35.14 36.63 -3.24
C LEU A 460 -36.18 36.84 -2.13
N ASN A 461 -35.68 37.18 -0.95
CA ASN A 461 -36.44 37.41 0.28
C ASN A 461 -37.27 36.20 0.74
N GLN A 462 -37.03 35.01 0.19
CA GLN A 462 -37.56 33.77 0.75
C GLN A 462 -36.67 33.30 1.90
N PRO A 463 -37.26 32.63 2.91
CA PRO A 463 -36.46 31.99 3.94
C PRO A 463 -35.56 30.90 3.33
N VAL A 464 -34.38 30.74 3.90
CA VAL A 464 -33.45 29.66 3.55
C VAL A 464 -33.98 28.33 4.08
N THR A 465 -33.98 27.33 3.23
CA THR A 465 -34.49 25.97 3.47
C THR A 465 -33.61 24.94 2.75
N ALA A 466 -33.80 23.67 3.06
CA ALA A 466 -33.12 22.58 2.36
C ALA A 466 -33.37 22.56 0.83
N ALA A 467 -34.45 23.18 0.35
CA ALA A 467 -34.79 23.22 -1.07
C ALA A 467 -34.13 24.39 -1.84
N ASN A 468 -33.66 25.43 -1.14
CA ASN A 468 -33.18 26.66 -1.78
C ASN A 468 -31.87 27.21 -1.19
N PHE A 469 -31.23 26.54 -0.23
CA PHE A 469 -30.01 27.04 0.41
C PHE A 469 -28.86 27.34 -0.55
N ARG A 470 -28.80 26.71 -1.72
CA ARG A 470 -27.81 27.04 -2.76
C ARG A 470 -27.96 28.46 -3.34
N ALA A 471 -29.13 29.09 -3.17
CA ALA A 471 -29.36 30.48 -3.55
C ALA A 471 -28.90 31.50 -2.49
N ASP A 472 -28.62 31.04 -1.26
CA ASP A 472 -27.91 31.80 -0.23
C ASP A 472 -26.41 31.54 -0.41
N VAL A 473 -25.84 32.26 -1.38
CA VAL A 473 -24.51 32.03 -1.95
C VAL A 473 -23.41 32.44 -0.97
N ASN A 474 -23.67 33.43 -0.12
CA ASN A 474 -22.73 33.82 0.94
C ASN A 474 -22.95 33.07 2.27
N ALA A 475 -23.96 32.20 2.34
CA ALA A 475 -24.35 31.42 3.50
C ALA A 475 -24.62 32.26 4.76
N ASP A 476 -25.23 33.44 4.61
CA ASP A 476 -25.54 34.33 5.73
C ASP A 476 -26.92 34.07 6.37
N GLY A 477 -27.73 33.19 5.77
CA GLY A 477 -29.07 32.85 6.21
C GLY A 477 -30.18 33.69 5.58
N ALA A 478 -29.87 34.57 4.61
CA ALA A 478 -30.84 35.41 3.94
C ALA A 478 -30.59 35.55 2.44
N ILE A 479 -31.48 34.99 1.61
CA ILE A 479 -31.38 35.12 0.14
C ILE A 479 -31.77 36.54 -0.28
N ASN A 480 -30.78 37.34 -0.67
CA ASN A 480 -30.96 38.76 -0.94
C ASN A 480 -30.07 39.29 -2.09
N ILE A 481 -29.99 40.61 -2.22
CA ILE A 481 -29.23 41.26 -3.30
C ILE A 481 -27.71 41.00 -3.22
N PHE A 482 -27.18 40.73 -2.03
CA PHE A 482 -25.77 40.40 -1.84
C PHE A 482 -25.41 39.05 -2.46
N ASP A 483 -26.30 38.06 -2.46
CA ASP A 483 -26.12 36.81 -3.20
C ASP A 483 -26.07 37.05 -4.70
N LEU A 484 -26.99 37.87 -5.23
CA LEU A 484 -26.96 38.24 -6.65
C LEU A 484 -25.67 38.95 -7.02
N VAL A 485 -25.15 39.82 -6.16
CA VAL A 485 -23.86 40.49 -6.37
C VAL A 485 -22.71 39.49 -6.31
N ALA A 486 -22.76 38.51 -5.40
CA ALA A 486 -21.77 37.45 -5.29
C ALA A 486 -21.68 36.61 -6.57
N VAL A 487 -22.83 36.23 -7.16
CA VAL A 487 -22.90 35.57 -8.47
C VAL A 487 -22.42 36.51 -9.57
N ARG A 488 -22.93 37.75 -9.62
CA ARG A 488 -22.61 38.73 -10.67
C ARG A 488 -21.11 38.98 -10.79
N ASN A 489 -20.42 39.06 -9.67
CA ASN A 489 -18.97 39.33 -9.63
C ASN A 489 -18.13 38.17 -10.17
N ARG A 490 -18.73 36.99 -10.37
CA ARG A 490 -18.05 35.77 -10.84
C ARG A 490 -18.63 35.24 -12.16
N LEU A 491 -19.46 36.01 -12.85
CA LEU A 491 -20.04 35.63 -14.14
C LEU A 491 -18.98 35.23 -15.17
N ASN A 492 -19.33 34.23 -15.97
CA ASN A 492 -18.49 33.61 -17.00
C ASN A 492 -17.24 32.91 -16.43
N SER A 493 -17.29 32.49 -15.16
CA SER A 493 -16.31 31.55 -14.60
C SER A 493 -16.83 30.12 -14.75
N ALA A 494 -15.90 29.18 -14.94
CA ALA A 494 -16.21 27.76 -15.05
C ALA A 494 -15.01 26.95 -14.56
N VAL A 495 -15.27 25.71 -14.17
CA VAL A 495 -14.31 24.73 -13.67
C VAL A 495 -14.54 23.41 -14.41
N GLU A 496 -13.46 22.69 -14.73
CA GLU A 496 -13.56 21.40 -15.46
C GLU A 496 -14.12 20.26 -14.58
#